data_AF-A0A7W8MTC4-F1
#
_entry.id   AF-A0A7W8MTC4-F1
#
_cell.length_a   1.000
_cell.length_b   1.000
_cell.length_c   1.000
_cell.angle_alpha   90.00
_cell.angle_beta   90.00
_cell.angle_gamma   90.00
#
_symmetry.space_group_name_H-M   'P 1'
#
loop_
_entity.id
_entity.type
_entity.pdbx_description
1 polymer ?
#
loop_
_entity_poly.entity_id
_entity_poly.type
_entity_poly.pdbx_seq_one_letter_code
_entity_poly.pdbx_strand_id
1 'polypeptide(L)'
;MSAFTEGLAHELAAQGAKMKAKVLAPAATETEFAKRAFDVNEFDYHVTVPKFHTAKEMAEFLLALYDSDKVVGIVDGYTYEFQLRDPIYPFANWTAQK
;
A
#
# COMPACT_ATOMS: atom_id res chain seq x y z
N MET A 1 9.11 3.21 1.94
CA MET A 1 8.28 2.78 3.09
C MET A 1 7.78 1.33 2.94
N SER A 2 7.39 0.84 1.76
CA SER A 2 6.86 -0.52 1.62
C SER A 2 7.90 -1.64 1.83
N ALA A 3 9.18 -1.38 1.56
CA ALA A 3 10.28 -2.35 1.77
C ALA A 3 10.33 -2.98 3.18
N PHE A 4 9.96 -2.22 4.23
CA PHE A 4 9.91 -2.75 5.60
C PHE A 4 8.83 -3.83 5.73
N THR A 5 7.61 -3.54 5.29
CA THR A 5 6.49 -4.49 5.37
C THR A 5 6.69 -5.68 4.43
N GLU A 6 7.27 -5.45 3.26
CA GLU A 6 7.62 -6.52 2.31
C GLU A 6 8.69 -7.46 2.89
N GLY A 7 9.73 -6.91 3.55
CA GLY A 7 10.73 -7.72 4.26
C GLY A 7 10.14 -8.53 5.42
N LEU A 8 9.25 -7.91 6.20
CA LEU A 8 8.52 -8.62 7.26
C LEU A 8 7.62 -9.74 6.69
N ALA A 9 6.95 -9.49 5.57
CA ALA A 9 6.13 -10.50 4.91
C ALA A 9 6.96 -11.71 4.48
N HIS A 10 8.16 -11.48 3.95
CA HIS A 10 9.10 -12.54 3.59
C HIS A 10 9.58 -13.33 4.81
N GLU A 11 9.99 -12.66 5.88
CA GLU A 11 10.46 -13.32 7.11
C GLU A 11 9.38 -14.20 7.76
N LEU A 12 8.14 -13.69 7.86
CA LEU A 12 7.01 -14.46 8.38
C LEU A 12 6.73 -15.71 7.54
N ALA A 13 6.81 -15.59 6.21
CA ALA A 13 6.63 -16.72 5.31
C ALA A 13 7.76 -17.75 5.45
N ALA A 14 9.02 -17.30 5.54
CA ALA A 14 10.19 -18.16 5.70
C ALA A 14 10.16 -18.97 7.01
N GLN A 15 9.60 -18.39 8.08
CA GLN A 15 9.39 -19.06 9.36
C GLN A 15 8.16 -19.98 9.39
N GLY A 16 7.37 -20.05 8.31
CA GLY A 16 6.12 -20.80 8.27
C GLY A 16 5.06 -20.26 9.24
N ALA A 17 5.12 -18.96 9.56
CA ALA A 17 4.19 -18.33 10.49
C ALA A 17 2.76 -18.29 9.91
N LYS A 18 1.75 -18.38 10.78
CA LYS A 18 0.35 -18.19 10.37
C LYS A 18 0.01 -16.74 10.03
N MET A 19 0.77 -15.80 10.58
CA MET A 19 0.58 -14.37 10.38
C MET A 19 1.18 -13.94 9.03
N LYS A 20 0.50 -13.02 8.34
CA LYS A 20 0.98 -12.41 7.09
C LYS A 20 1.05 -10.90 7.26
N ALA A 21 2.09 -10.28 6.70
CA ALA A 21 2.18 -8.84 6.56
C ALA A 21 1.85 -8.44 5.11
N LYS A 22 1.10 -7.35 4.95
CA LYS A 22 0.71 -6.80 3.65
C LYS A 22 0.72 -5.27 3.73
N VAL A 23 0.94 -4.61 2.60
CA VAL A 23 0.99 -3.14 2.52
C VAL A 23 0.03 -2.63 1.44
N LEU A 24 -0.86 -1.73 1.84
CA LEU A 24 -1.65 -0.92 0.93
C LEU A 24 -0.96 0.42 0.75
N ALA A 25 -0.49 0.71 -0.47
CA ALA A 25 0.16 1.93 -0.87
C ALA A 25 -0.85 2.83 -1.62
N PRO A 26 -1.49 3.79 -0.92
CA PRO A 26 -2.50 4.66 -1.53
C PRO A 26 -1.87 5.72 -2.44
N ALA A 27 -2.68 6.25 -3.34
CA ALA A 27 -2.42 7.50 -4.07
C ALA A 27 -3.31 8.61 -3.48
N ALA A 28 -3.71 9.61 -4.28
CA ALA A 28 -4.64 10.63 -3.82
C ALA A 28 -5.94 9.98 -3.29
N THR A 29 -6.22 10.19 -2.01
CA THR A 29 -7.43 9.71 -1.33
C THR A 29 -8.10 10.86 -0.60
N GLU A 30 -9.41 11.00 -0.81
CA GLU A 30 -10.25 12.00 -0.16
C GLU A 30 -10.33 11.72 1.34
N THR A 31 -9.50 12.44 2.09
CA THR A 31 -9.37 12.37 3.54
C THR A 31 -8.93 13.72 4.06
N GLU A 32 -8.92 13.91 5.38
CA GLU A 32 -8.35 15.12 5.99
C GLU A 32 -6.81 15.21 5.86
N PHE A 33 -6.13 14.21 5.25
CA PHE A 33 -4.68 14.17 5.20
C PHE A 33 -4.07 15.37 4.47
N ALA A 34 -4.55 15.71 3.27
CA ALA A 34 -4.00 16.83 2.51
C ALA A 34 -4.20 18.17 3.22
N LYS A 35 -5.42 18.39 3.76
CA LYS A 35 -5.74 19.57 4.55
C LYS A 35 -4.80 19.75 5.74
N ARG A 36 -4.55 18.67 6.50
CA ARG A 36 -3.64 18.69 7.66
C ARG A 36 -2.18 18.84 7.27
N ALA A 37 -1.76 18.19 6.18
CA ALA A 37 -0.38 18.24 5.70
C ALA A 37 0.00 19.60 5.12
N PHE A 38 -0.94 20.29 4.47
CA PHE A 38 -0.74 21.62 3.89
C PHE A 38 -1.12 22.77 4.83
N ASP A 39 -1.66 22.48 6.02
CA ASP A 39 -2.12 23.47 7.00
C ASP A 39 -3.11 24.50 6.41
N VAL A 40 -4.12 23.99 5.70
CA VAL A 40 -5.18 24.80 5.08
C VAL A 40 -6.54 24.56 5.76
N ASN A 41 -7.43 25.54 5.68
CA ASN A 41 -8.78 25.43 6.27
C ASN A 41 -9.67 24.45 5.51
N GLU A 42 -9.48 24.35 4.19
CA GLU A 42 -10.25 23.50 3.30
C GLU A 42 -9.35 23.00 2.17
N PHE A 43 -9.56 21.75 1.74
CA PHE A 43 -8.88 21.17 0.60
C PHE A 43 -9.92 20.42 -0.23
N ASP A 44 -10.27 20.97 -1.39
CA ASP A 44 -11.23 20.35 -2.30
C ASP A 44 -10.50 19.41 -3.27
N TYR A 45 -10.70 18.11 -3.08
CA TYR A 45 -10.14 17.07 -3.93
C TYR A 45 -10.70 17.12 -5.36
N HIS A 46 -11.96 17.53 -5.57
CA HIS A 46 -12.58 17.59 -6.88
C HIS A 46 -11.98 18.69 -7.78
N VAL A 47 -11.42 19.73 -7.17
CA VAL A 47 -10.77 20.84 -7.90
C VAL A 47 -9.26 20.63 -7.99
N THR A 48 -8.65 20.07 -6.95
CA THR A 48 -7.19 20.11 -6.78
C THR A 48 -6.47 18.88 -7.36
N VAL A 49 -7.16 17.74 -7.48
CA VAL A 49 -6.57 16.50 -8.02
C VAL A 49 -7.36 15.96 -9.21
N PRO A 50 -6.70 15.56 -10.31
CA PRO A 50 -7.38 15.09 -11.52
C PRO A 50 -8.23 13.83 -11.30
N LYS A 51 -7.81 12.98 -10.37
CA LYS A 51 -8.46 11.74 -9.99
C LYS A 51 -8.04 11.40 -8.56
N PHE A 52 -8.91 10.75 -7.81
CA PHE A 52 -8.66 10.32 -6.45
C PHE A 52 -9.59 9.15 -6.11
N HIS A 53 -9.35 8.52 -4.97
CA HIS A 53 -10.25 7.50 -4.41
C HIS A 53 -10.90 8.01 -3.13
N THR A 54 -12.10 7.52 -2.87
CA THR A 54 -12.78 7.70 -1.59
C THR A 54 -12.23 6.72 -0.54
N ALA A 55 -12.49 7.00 0.74
CA ALA A 55 -12.18 6.06 1.82
C ALA A 55 -12.89 4.70 1.63
N LYS A 56 -14.07 4.69 1.01
CA LYS A 56 -14.82 3.46 0.71
C LYS A 56 -14.11 2.60 -0.33
N GLU A 57 -13.68 3.18 -1.44
CA GLU A 57 -12.92 2.46 -2.47
C GLU A 57 -11.58 1.94 -1.92
N MET A 58 -10.91 2.73 -1.08
CA MET A 58 -9.69 2.27 -0.41
C MET A 58 -9.94 1.09 0.54
N ALA A 59 -11.09 1.03 1.20
CA ALA A 59 -11.47 -0.12 2.01
C ALA A 59 -11.75 -1.37 1.15
N GLU A 60 -12.35 -1.20 -0.03
CA GLU A 60 -12.53 -2.29 -1.00
C GLU A 60 -11.19 -2.82 -1.51
N PHE A 61 -10.23 -1.92 -1.79
CA PHE A 61 -8.86 -2.30 -2.17
C PHE A 61 -8.13 -3.04 -1.04
N LEU A 62 -8.34 -2.62 0.21
CA LEU A 62 -7.79 -3.30 1.38
C LEU A 62 -8.33 -4.73 1.50
N LEU A 63 -9.63 -4.93 1.31
CA LEU A 63 -10.25 -6.26 1.34
C LEU A 63 -9.73 -7.14 0.20
N ALA A 64 -9.64 -6.60 -1.02
CA ALA A 64 -9.06 -7.33 -2.15
C ALA A 64 -7.60 -7.74 -1.89
N LEU A 65 -6.80 -6.85 -1.29
CA LEU A 65 -5.44 -7.18 -0.86
C LEU A 65 -5.44 -8.26 0.22
N TYR A 66 -6.31 -8.15 1.23
CA TYR A 66 -6.42 -9.11 2.32
C TYR A 66 -6.69 -10.53 1.82
N ASP A 67 -7.67 -10.69 0.92
CA ASP A 67 -8.09 -12.00 0.39
C ASP A 67 -7.10 -12.61 -0.62
N SER A 68 -6.25 -11.78 -1.25
CA SER A 68 -5.28 -12.24 -2.24
C SER A 68 -4.08 -12.99 -1.64
N ASP A 69 -3.25 -13.58 -2.49
CA ASP A 69 -1.92 -14.09 -2.15
C ASP A 69 -0.82 -13.01 -2.19
N LYS A 70 -1.15 -11.82 -2.70
CA LYS A 70 -0.21 -10.71 -2.92
C LYS A 70 0.14 -9.96 -1.63
N VAL A 71 1.32 -9.35 -1.62
CA VAL A 71 1.86 -8.60 -0.47
C VAL A 71 1.59 -7.10 -0.60
N VAL A 72 1.55 -6.60 -1.83
CA VAL A 72 1.42 -5.18 -2.12
C VAL A 72 0.11 -4.91 -2.85
N GLY A 73 -0.74 -4.06 -2.29
CA GLY A 73 -1.81 -3.39 -3.02
C GLY A 73 -1.37 -1.97 -3.27
N ILE A 74 -1.28 -1.54 -4.53
CA ILE A 74 -0.77 -0.21 -4.88
C ILE A 74 -1.76 0.50 -5.80
N VAL A 75 -1.97 1.78 -5.56
CA VAL A 75 -2.65 2.66 -6.52
C VAL A 75 -1.58 3.41 -7.30
N ASP A 76 -1.59 3.29 -8.62
CA ASP A 76 -0.63 4.00 -9.49
C ASP A 76 -0.84 5.52 -9.39
N GLY A 77 0.25 6.28 -9.19
CA GLY A 77 0.17 7.73 -9.00
C GLY A 77 -0.14 8.52 -10.28
N TYR A 78 -0.04 7.91 -11.46
CA TYR A 78 -0.31 8.52 -12.76
C TYR A 78 -1.65 8.07 -13.34
N THR A 79 -1.96 6.78 -13.31
CA THR A 79 -3.22 6.22 -13.86
C THR A 79 -4.34 6.12 -12.83
N TYR A 80 -3.98 6.16 -11.53
CA TYR A 80 -4.90 5.96 -10.41
C TYR A 80 -5.62 4.62 -10.49
N GLU A 81 -4.95 3.60 -11.01
CA GLU A 81 -5.48 2.25 -11.05
C GLU A 81 -4.92 1.43 -9.90
N PHE A 82 -5.79 0.66 -9.25
CA PHE A 82 -5.40 -0.27 -8.20
C PHE A 82 -4.81 -1.55 -8.81
N GLN A 83 -3.70 -2.01 -8.23
CA GLN A 83 -2.99 -3.21 -8.66
C GLN A 83 -2.57 -4.04 -7.45
N LEU A 84 -2.73 -5.35 -7.57
CA LEU A 84 -2.17 -6.33 -6.63
C LEU A 84 -0.84 -6.84 -7.18
N ARG A 85 0.23 -6.78 -6.37
CA ARG A 85 1.59 -7.11 -6.80
C ARG A 85 2.32 -7.97 -5.77
N ASP A 86 3.24 -8.77 -6.30
CA ASP A 86 4.30 -9.39 -5.50
C ASP A 86 5.23 -8.30 -4.92
N PRO A 87 6.11 -8.64 -3.95
CA PRO A 87 7.11 -7.71 -3.44
C PRO A 87 7.88 -7.03 -4.57
N ILE A 88 8.01 -5.71 -4.45
CA ILE A 88 8.64 -4.84 -5.45
C ILE A 88 10.13 -4.67 -5.13
N TYR A 89 10.49 -4.69 -3.85
CA TYR A 89 11.87 -4.52 -3.41
C TYR A 89 12.60 -5.86 -3.29
N PRO A 90 13.90 -5.91 -3.63
CA PRO A 90 14.69 -7.10 -3.45
C PRO A 90 14.83 -7.44 -1.96
N PHE A 91 14.71 -8.72 -1.63
CA PHE A 91 14.96 -9.23 -0.29
C PHE A 91 16.39 -9.74 -0.17
N ALA A 92 17.14 -9.26 0.83
CA ALA A 92 18.51 -9.67 1.06
C ALA A 92 18.54 -11.03 1.77
N ASN A 93 18.69 -12.11 1.00
CA ASN A 93 18.97 -13.44 1.56
C ASN A 93 20.45 -13.52 1.96
N TRP A 94 20.77 -13.18 3.21
CA TRP A 94 22.06 -13.54 3.81
C TRP A 94 22.05 -15.03 4.13
N THR A 95 22.35 -15.87 3.14
CA THR A 95 22.75 -17.25 3.41
C THR A 95 24.15 -17.22 4.01
N ALA A 96 24.25 -17.39 5.32
CA ALA A 96 25.52 -17.75 5.94
C ALA A 96 25.94 -19.11 5.35
N GLN A 97 26.90 -19.09 4.43
CA GLN A 97 27.61 -20.29 4.00
C GLN A 97 28.21 -20.94 5.24
N LYS A 98 27.66 -22.11 5.59
CA LYS A 98 28.37 -23.11 6.40
C LYS A 98 29.10 -24.06 5.46
#